data_AF-A0A4P6JMH0-F1
#
_entry.id   AF-A0A4P6JMH0-F1
#
_cell.length_a   1.000
_cell.length_b   1.000
_cell.length_c   1.000
_cell.angle_alpha   90.00
_cell.angle_beta   90.00
_cell.angle_gamma   90.00
#
_symmetry.space_group_name_H-M   'P 1'
#
loop_
_entity.id
_entity.type
_entity.pdbx_description
1 polymer ?
#
loop_
_entity_poly.entity_id
_entity_poly.type
_entity_poly.pdbx_seq_one_letter_code
_entity_poly.pdbx_strand_id
1 'polypeptide(L)'
;MDFEQGYRLTRQAWIDGVNEFHPTPKESYTLAWEKMPSWEQEAVKSLYHAVRDILLPSLQQGVRIPREHGGYLVSAIWNVLMFQLLHTPKPSYVKHFDELEKWQQKTDIKMFEAIESAMLQELTKL
;
A
#
# COMPACT_ATOMS: atom_id res chain seq x y z
N MET A 1 1.40 -15.27 7.64
CA MET A 1 2.57 -14.56 7.11
C MET A 1 3.16 -13.81 8.28
N ASP A 2 4.49 -13.76 8.40
CA ASP A 2 5.09 -12.86 9.39
C ASP A 2 5.03 -11.40 8.89
N PHE A 3 5.38 -10.46 9.77
CA PHE A 3 5.34 -9.04 9.44
C PHE A 3 6.33 -8.65 8.33
N GLU A 4 7.53 -9.24 8.31
CA GLU A 4 8.56 -8.93 7.30
C GLU A 4 8.09 -9.33 5.90
N GLN A 5 7.47 -10.51 5.78
CA GLN A 5 6.83 -10.96 4.56
C GLN A 5 5.68 -10.01 4.13
N GLY A 6 4.89 -9.49 5.06
CA GLY A 6 3.83 -8.51 4.79
C GLY A 6 4.34 -7.17 4.26
N TYR A 7 5.45 -6.67 4.81
CA TYR A 7 6.09 -5.45 4.31
C TYR A 7 6.60 -5.62 2.88
N ARG A 8 7.27 -6.75 2.62
CA ARG A 8 7.79 -7.10 1.29
C ARG A 8 6.68 -7.32 0.27
N LEU A 9 5.59 -7.98 0.66
CA LEU A 9 4.39 -8.10 -0.16
C LEU A 9 3.84 -6.74 -0.54
N THR A 10 3.71 -5.83 0.43
CA THR A 10 3.18 -4.48 0.20
C THR A 10 4.05 -3.70 -0.79
N ARG A 11 5.38 -3.77 -0.63
CA ARG A 11 6.31 -3.17 -1.60
C ARG A 11 6.22 -3.84 -2.96
N GLN A 12 6.16 -5.16 -3.03
CA GLN A 12 6.07 -5.88 -4.29
C GLN A 12 4.78 -5.52 -5.04
N ALA A 13 3.65 -5.39 -4.34
CA ALA A 13 2.38 -4.99 -4.93
C ALA A 13 2.43 -3.57 -5.52
N TRP A 14 3.15 -2.64 -4.87
CA TRP A 14 3.45 -1.33 -5.46
C TRP A 14 4.25 -1.46 -6.76
N ILE A 15 5.35 -2.23 -6.75
CA ILE A 15 6.21 -2.44 -7.93
C ILE A 15 5.40 -3.06 -9.07
N ASP A 16 4.61 -4.08 -8.78
CA ASP A 16 3.78 -4.76 -9.77
C ASP A 16 2.74 -3.79 -10.36
N GLY A 17 2.10 -2.96 -9.53
CA GLY A 17 1.15 -1.96 -9.99
C GLY A 17 1.82 -0.88 -10.85
N VAL A 18 3.00 -0.40 -10.46
CA VAL A 18 3.80 0.52 -11.29
C VAL A 18 4.11 -0.11 -12.64
N ASN A 19 4.62 -1.35 -12.67
CA ASN A 19 4.97 -2.03 -13.91
C ASN A 19 3.76 -2.30 -14.80
N GLU A 20 2.60 -2.57 -14.22
CA GLU A 20 1.37 -2.86 -14.96
C GLU A 20 0.69 -1.60 -15.49
N PHE A 21 0.69 -0.51 -14.73
CA PHE A 21 -0.18 0.64 -15.01
C PHE A 21 0.57 1.91 -15.41
N HIS A 22 1.83 2.09 -15.02
CA HIS A 22 2.59 3.29 -15.36
C HIS A 22 3.15 3.16 -16.79
N PRO A 23 2.94 4.13 -17.69
CA PRO A 23 3.33 4.02 -19.10
C PRO A 23 4.86 3.91 -19.30
N THR A 24 5.64 4.66 -18.52
CA THR A 24 7.12 4.65 -18.57
C THR A 24 7.72 4.70 -17.15
N PRO A 25 7.75 3.57 -16.41
CA PRO A 25 8.19 3.54 -15.02
C PRO A 25 9.60 4.10 -14.81
N LYS A 26 9.77 4.94 -13.78
CA LYS A 26 11.11 5.35 -13.33
C LYS A 26 11.72 4.24 -12.48
N GLU A 27 13.03 4.04 -12.59
CA GLU A 27 13.76 3.06 -11.76
C GLU A 27 13.54 3.30 -10.26
N SER A 28 13.42 4.56 -9.83
CA SER A 28 13.12 4.93 -8.45
C SER A 28 11.79 4.35 -7.92
N TYR A 29 10.81 4.12 -8.80
CA TYR A 29 9.51 3.56 -8.41
C TYR A 29 9.57 2.05 -8.19
N THR A 30 10.56 1.39 -8.77
CA THR A 30 10.67 -0.08 -8.79
C THR A 30 11.87 -0.59 -7.99
N LEU A 31 12.47 0.25 -7.14
CA LEU A 31 13.56 -0.18 -6.26
C LEU A 31 13.11 -1.35 -5.38
N ALA A 32 13.94 -2.39 -5.33
CA ALA A 32 13.77 -3.51 -4.41
C ALA A 32 13.80 -3.04 -2.95
N TRP A 33 13.19 -3.81 -2.05
CA TRP A 33 13.05 -3.49 -0.62
C TRP A 33 14.36 -3.04 0.02
N GLU A 34 15.45 -3.78 -0.20
CA GLU A 34 16.78 -3.53 0.37
C GLU A 34 17.40 -2.22 -0.09
N LYS A 35 16.95 -1.68 -1.24
CA LYS A 35 17.47 -0.45 -1.84
C LYS A 35 16.61 0.77 -1.53
N MET A 36 15.48 0.59 -0.86
CA MET A 36 14.61 1.70 -0.47
C MET A 36 15.28 2.58 0.60
N PRO A 37 15.05 3.90 0.58
CA PRO A 37 15.37 4.76 1.71
C PRO A 37 14.70 4.26 3.00
N SER A 38 15.36 4.42 4.14
CA SER A 38 14.85 3.96 5.44
C SER A 38 13.47 4.52 5.77
N TRP A 39 13.24 5.82 5.53
CA TRP A 39 11.94 6.46 5.76
C TRP A 39 10.82 5.82 4.91
N GLU A 40 11.13 5.39 3.69
CA GLU A 40 10.15 4.78 2.79
C GLU A 40 9.83 3.35 3.24
N GLN A 41 10.83 2.61 3.74
CA GLN A 41 10.60 1.31 4.38
C GLN A 41 9.70 1.46 5.60
N GLU A 42 9.95 2.44 6.48
CA GLU A 42 9.10 2.70 7.65
C GLU A 42 7.68 3.12 7.27
N ALA A 43 7.52 3.89 6.18
CA ALA A 43 6.20 4.20 5.63
C ALA A 43 5.47 2.94 5.19
N VAL A 44 6.12 2.04 4.43
CA VAL A 44 5.50 0.78 3.98
C VAL A 44 5.14 -0.14 5.15
N LYS A 45 6.01 -0.24 6.17
CA LYS A 45 5.71 -1.00 7.39
C LYS A 45 4.45 -0.46 8.07
N SER A 46 4.41 0.84 8.30
CA SER A 46 3.30 1.51 8.98
C SER A 46 2.00 1.41 8.18
N LEU A 47 2.09 1.52 6.86
CA LEU A 47 0.95 1.34 5.95
C LEU A 47 0.39 -0.09 6.03
N TYR A 48 1.25 -1.10 5.98
CA TYR A 48 0.82 -2.50 6.13
C TYR A 48 0.08 -2.72 7.44
N HIS A 49 0.62 -2.27 8.58
CA HIS A 49 -0.03 -2.39 9.88
C HIS A 49 -1.39 -1.70 9.90
N ALA A 50 -1.46 -0.44 9.45
CA ALA A 50 -2.70 0.31 9.46
C ALA A 50 -3.80 -0.32 8.60
N VAL A 51 -3.47 -0.78 7.38
CA VAL A 51 -4.43 -1.48 6.52
C VAL A 51 -4.87 -2.80 7.17
N ARG A 52 -3.92 -3.59 7.66
CA ARG A 52 -4.19 -4.88 8.30
C ARG A 52 -5.13 -4.73 9.51
N ASP A 53 -4.83 -3.80 10.40
CA ASP A 53 -5.58 -3.64 11.65
C ASP A 53 -7.01 -3.13 11.41
N ILE A 54 -7.21 -2.30 10.39
CA ILE A 54 -8.54 -1.86 9.96
C ILE A 54 -9.33 -3.01 9.32
N LEU A 55 -8.67 -3.84 8.49
CA LEU A 55 -9.34 -4.92 7.76
C LEU A 55 -9.67 -6.14 8.59
N LEU A 56 -8.81 -6.51 9.55
CA LEU A 56 -8.89 -7.80 10.24
C LEU A 56 -10.28 -8.08 10.85
N PRO A 57 -10.91 -7.14 11.59
CA PRO A 57 -12.23 -7.38 12.17
C PRO A 57 -13.33 -7.58 11.12
N SER A 58 -13.22 -6.90 9.98
CA SER A 58 -14.19 -7.03 8.87
C SER A 58 -14.05 -8.39 8.18
N LEU A 59 -12.81 -8.81 7.91
CA LEU A 59 -12.53 -10.09 7.26
C LEU A 59 -12.93 -11.29 8.13
N GLN A 60 -12.73 -11.21 9.45
CA GLN A 60 -13.21 -12.23 10.40
C GLN A 60 -14.73 -12.40 10.40
N GLN A 61 -15.46 -11.34 10.04
CA GLN A 61 -16.93 -11.37 9.88
C GLN A 61 -17.38 -11.70 8.45
N GLY A 62 -16.43 -12.01 7.55
CA GLY A 62 -16.72 -12.27 6.14
C GLY A 62 -17.11 -11.02 5.34
N VAL A 63 -16.88 -9.82 5.87
CA VAL A 63 -17.18 -8.55 5.20
C VAL A 63 -15.98 -8.13 4.36
N ARG A 64 -16.22 -7.86 3.07
CA ARG A 64 -15.22 -7.40 2.10
C ARG A 64 -15.40 -5.92 1.80
N ILE A 65 -14.31 -5.19 1.70
CA ILE A 65 -14.34 -3.76 1.36
C ILE A 65 -14.28 -3.62 -0.17
N PRO A 66 -15.13 -2.80 -0.79
CA PRO A 66 -15.02 -2.53 -2.22
C PRO A 66 -13.63 -1.99 -2.57
N ARG A 67 -13.03 -2.52 -3.64
CA ARG A 67 -11.62 -2.27 -4.01
C ARG A 67 -11.24 -0.78 -4.07
N GLU A 68 -12.12 0.07 -4.58
CA GLU A 68 -11.90 1.51 -4.69
C GLU A 68 -11.73 2.13 -3.29
N HIS A 69 -12.60 1.80 -2.32
CA HIS A 69 -12.46 2.23 -0.93
C HIS A 69 -11.17 1.74 -0.28
N GLY A 70 -10.68 0.57 -0.69
CA GLY A 70 -9.36 0.08 -0.32
C GLY A 70 -8.22 0.95 -0.85
N GLY A 71 -8.28 1.36 -2.10
CA GLY A 71 -7.34 2.33 -2.69
C GLY A 71 -7.36 3.68 -1.98
N TYR A 72 -8.56 4.22 -1.69
CA TYR A 72 -8.72 5.44 -0.91
C TYR A 72 -8.05 5.33 0.47
N LEU A 73 -8.22 4.19 1.16
CA LEU A 73 -7.59 3.94 2.45
C LEU A 73 -6.06 3.96 2.35
N VAL A 74 -5.49 3.24 1.37
CA VAL A 74 -4.04 3.21 1.13
C VAL A 74 -3.49 4.62 0.90
N SER A 75 -4.11 5.38 0.00
CA SER A 75 -3.69 6.76 -0.31
C SER A 75 -3.80 7.69 0.90
N ALA A 76 -4.88 7.59 1.68
CA ALA A 76 -5.07 8.40 2.87
C ALA A 76 -4.01 8.10 3.95
N ILE A 77 -3.73 6.82 4.22
CA ILE A 77 -2.68 6.42 5.16
C ILE A 77 -1.32 6.92 4.67
N TRP A 78 -0.99 6.73 3.40
CA TRP A 78 0.26 7.20 2.81
C TRP A 78 0.46 8.71 3.01
N ASN A 79 -0.57 9.51 2.71
CA ASN A 79 -0.53 10.97 2.89
C ASN A 79 -0.21 11.36 4.34
N VAL A 80 -0.86 10.74 5.33
CA VAL A 80 -0.59 10.98 6.75
C VAL A 80 0.85 10.61 7.11
N LEU A 81 1.34 9.47 6.63
CA LEU A 81 2.71 9.01 6.87
C LEU A 81 3.76 9.96 6.27
N MET A 82 3.49 10.56 5.10
CA MET A 82 4.39 11.55 4.50
C MET A 82 4.57 12.76 5.41
N PHE A 83 3.51 13.26 6.04
CA PHE A 83 3.62 14.36 7.01
C PHE A 83 4.32 13.92 8.30
N GLN A 84 4.06 12.71 8.80
CA GLN A 84 4.67 12.20 10.03
C GLN A 84 6.18 11.96 9.88
N LEU A 85 6.62 11.38 8.76
CA LEU A 85 8.01 10.96 8.57
C LEU A 85 8.89 12.08 8.00
N LEU A 86 8.34 12.93 7.14
CA LEU A 86 9.12 13.95 6.43
C LEU A 86 8.90 15.36 6.96
N HIS A 87 7.88 15.59 7.79
CA HIS A 87 7.43 16.89 8.34
C HIS A 87 6.96 17.90 7.27
N THR A 88 7.75 18.10 6.22
CA THR A 88 7.46 18.97 5.08
C THR A 88 7.59 18.15 3.78
N PRO A 89 6.65 17.23 3.49
CA PRO A 89 6.73 16.39 2.32
C PRO A 89 6.62 17.21 1.03
N LYS A 90 7.23 16.72 -0.05
CA LYS A 90 7.07 17.34 -1.37
C LYS A 90 5.59 17.23 -1.79
N PRO A 91 5.02 18.25 -2.47
CA PRO A 91 3.65 18.18 -2.98
C PRO A 91 3.40 16.97 -3.90
N SER A 92 4.44 16.46 -4.57
CA SER A 92 4.34 15.25 -5.40
C SER A 92 4.10 13.95 -4.63
N TYR A 93 4.33 13.93 -3.31
CA TYR A 93 4.15 12.74 -2.47
C TYR A 93 2.77 12.67 -1.82
N VAL A 94 2.02 13.77 -1.86
CA VAL A 94 0.74 13.91 -1.17
C VAL A 94 -0.27 14.49 -2.15
N LYS A 95 -1.29 13.72 -2.48
CA LYS A 95 -2.43 14.14 -3.30
C LYS A 95 -3.69 13.45 -2.81
N HIS A 96 -4.85 14.09 -2.98
CA HIS A 96 -6.10 13.36 -2.76
C HIS A 96 -6.23 12.23 -3.79
N PHE A 97 -6.87 11.12 -3.40
CA PHE A 97 -6.99 9.95 -4.28
C PHE A 97 -7.58 10.30 -5.65
N ASP A 98 -8.63 11.14 -5.69
CA ASP A 98 -9.28 11.56 -6.93
C ASP A 98 -8.39 12.47 -7.81
N GLU A 99 -7.35 13.06 -7.23
CA GLU A 99 -6.34 13.89 -7.91
C GLU A 99 -5.09 13.10 -8.32
N LEU A 100 -4.99 11.84 -7.91
CA LEU A 100 -3.93 10.94 -8.37
C LEU A 100 -4.08 10.63 -9.86
N GLU A 101 -2.96 10.39 -10.51
CA GLU A 101 -2.99 9.86 -11.87
C GLU A 101 -3.63 8.46 -11.86
N LYS A 102 -4.29 8.09 -12.95
CA LYS A 102 -5.04 6.82 -13.03
C LYS A 102 -4.18 5.58 -12.78
N TRP A 103 -2.89 5.62 -13.11
CA TRP A 103 -2.00 4.51 -12.81
C TRP A 103 -1.74 4.39 -11.30
N GLN A 104 -1.60 5.50 -10.58
CA GLN A 104 -1.40 5.50 -9.12
C GLN A 104 -2.63 4.97 -8.40
N GLN A 105 -3.83 5.42 -8.78
CA GLN A 105 -5.09 4.91 -8.20
C GLN A 105 -5.16 3.38 -8.32
N LYS A 106 -4.85 2.84 -9.50
CA LYS A 106 -4.83 1.39 -9.73
C LYS A 106 -3.74 0.67 -8.92
N THR A 107 -2.57 1.27 -8.76
CA THR A 107 -1.49 0.73 -7.93
C THR A 107 -1.89 0.68 -6.46
N ASP A 108 -2.48 1.74 -5.92
CA ASP A 108 -2.96 1.80 -4.53
C ASP A 108 -4.03 0.74 -4.27
N ILE A 109 -4.97 0.56 -5.21
CA ILE A 109 -5.95 -0.54 -5.17
C ILE A 109 -5.27 -1.90 -5.18
N LYS A 110 -4.25 -2.11 -6.02
CA LYS A 110 -3.51 -3.38 -6.10
C LYS A 110 -2.77 -3.69 -4.80
N MET A 111 -2.18 -2.68 -4.15
CA MET A 111 -1.57 -2.83 -2.83
C MET A 111 -2.59 -3.27 -1.79
N PHE A 112 -3.77 -2.62 -1.76
CA PHE A 112 -4.86 -3.01 -0.87
C PHE A 112 -5.29 -4.46 -1.11
N GLU A 113 -5.54 -4.84 -2.35
CA GLU A 113 -5.99 -6.19 -2.73
C GLU A 113 -4.95 -7.26 -2.37
N ALA A 114 -3.66 -6.95 -2.48
CA ALA A 114 -2.58 -7.85 -2.08
C ALA A 114 -2.60 -8.10 -0.56
N ILE A 115 -2.73 -7.05 0.25
CA ILE A 115 -2.82 -7.15 1.71
C ILE A 115 -4.08 -7.93 2.10
N GLU A 116 -5.24 -7.57 1.56
CA GLU A 116 -6.52 -8.25 1.83
C GLU A 116 -6.44 -9.74 1.49
N SER A 117 -5.88 -10.08 0.32
CA SER A 117 -5.73 -11.47 -0.13
C SER A 117 -4.81 -12.28 0.78
N ALA A 118 -3.70 -11.71 1.22
CA ALA A 118 -2.78 -12.39 2.15
C ALA A 118 -3.46 -12.64 3.50
N MET A 119 -4.22 -11.69 4.02
CA MET A 119 -4.98 -11.86 5.27
C MET A 119 -6.06 -12.95 5.16
N LEU A 120 -6.79 -13.00 4.04
CA LEU A 120 -7.78 -14.05 3.81
C LEU A 120 -7.15 -15.44 3.74
N GLN A 121 -5.97 -15.56 3.14
CA GLN A 121 -5.21 -16.81 3.11
C GLN A 121 -4.73 -17.23 4.51
N GLU A 122 -4.47 -16.28 5.41
CA GLU A 122 -4.15 -16.59 6.81
C GLU A 122 -5.37 -17.09 7.56
N LEU A 123 -6.49 -16.37 7.45
CA LEU A 123 -7.73 -16.73 8.14
C LEU A 123 -8.31 -18.08 7.67
N THR A 124 -8.06 -18.50 6.43
CA THR A 124 -8.50 -19.81 5.91
C THR A 124 -7.58 -20.97 6.27
N LYS A 125 -6.38 -20.70 6.79
CA LYS A 125 -5.43 -21.71 7.29
C LYS A 125 -5.55 -21.97 8.79
N LEU A 126 -6.34 -21.15 9.49
CA LEU A 126 -6.70 -21.29 10.91
C LEU A 126 -7.95 -22.16 11.05
#